data_AF-A0A098EEL0-F1
#
_entry.id   AF-A0A098EEL0-F1
#
_cell.length_a   1.000
_cell.length_b   1.000
_cell.length_c   1.000
_cell.angle_alpha   90.00
_cell.angle_beta   90.00
_cell.angle_gamma   90.00
#
_symmetry.space_group_name_H-M   'P 1'
#
loop_
_entity.id
_entity.type
_entity.pdbx_description
1 polymer ?
#
loop_
_entity_poly.entity_id
_entity_poly.type
_entity_poly.pdbx_seq_one_letter_code
_entity_poly.pdbx_strand_id
1 'polypeptide(L)'
;METCPKCKSTDICKNGIVKQKQRYLCKKCKYCFTVEHIGKSDNYKRDALILYLEGLGFRSIGRFLKVSHVAVFNWIKKFGKQLYCATAEIALFIEWHIVCCLRTRDLLFAYITVS
;
A
#
# COMPACT_ATOMS: atom_id res chain seq x y z
N MET A 1 20.15 17.32 6.53
CA MET A 1 19.61 16.04 6.01
C MET A 1 20.80 15.12 5.79
N GLU A 2 20.86 14.02 6.53
CA GLU A 2 22.08 13.18 6.61
C GLU A 2 21.99 11.90 5.78
N THR A 3 20.80 11.53 5.28
CA THR A 3 20.59 10.25 4.60
C THR A 3 19.71 10.34 3.35
N CYS A 4 20.03 9.51 2.35
CA CYS A 4 19.29 9.45 1.09
C CYS A 4 17.94 8.71 1.30
N PRO A 5 16.79 9.26 0.86
CA PRO A 5 15.49 8.61 1.05
C PRO A 5 15.32 7.30 0.25
N LYS A 6 16.11 7.08 -0.80
CA LYS A 6 16.00 5.87 -1.65
C LYS A 6 16.86 4.71 -1.14
N CYS A 7 18.12 4.98 -0.79
CA CYS A 7 19.09 3.93 -0.44
C CYS A 7 19.68 4.06 0.97
N LYS A 8 19.21 5.05 1.75
CA LYS A 8 19.63 5.32 3.14
C LYS A 8 21.14 5.58 3.31
N SER A 9 21.88 5.81 2.24
CA SER A 9 23.30 6.16 2.31
C SER A 9 23.53 7.58 2.84
N THR A 10 24.67 7.77 3.50
CA THR A 10 25.15 9.05 4.03
C THR A 10 25.91 9.88 2.99
N ASP A 11 26.31 9.26 1.88
CA ASP A 11 27.10 9.90 0.82
C ASP A 11 26.24 10.84 -0.04
N ILE A 12 26.03 12.07 0.45
CA ILE A 12 25.20 13.09 -0.19
C ILE A 12 26.04 14.33 -0.51
N CYS A 13 25.82 14.94 -1.67
CA CYS A 13 26.36 16.25 -2.03
C CYS A 13 25.25 17.23 -2.40
N LYS A 14 25.52 18.53 -2.29
CA LYS A 14 24.66 19.60 -2.77
C LYS A 14 24.64 19.58 -4.32
N ASN A 15 23.46 19.71 -4.92
CA ASN A 15 23.25 19.65 -6.37
C ASN A 15 22.32 20.78 -6.85
N GLY A 16 22.75 22.03 -6.64
CA GLY A 16 22.00 23.23 -7.03
C GLY A 16 20.80 23.56 -6.14
N ILE A 17 20.05 24.59 -6.52
CA ILE A 17 18.88 25.10 -5.81
C ILE A 17 17.69 25.09 -6.77
N VAL A 18 16.56 24.54 -6.34
CA VAL A 18 15.31 24.47 -7.13
C VAL A 18 14.16 25.02 -6.29
N LYS A 19 13.38 25.96 -6.82
CA LYS A 19 12.27 26.62 -6.11
C LYS A 19 12.69 27.17 -4.75
N GLN A 20 13.85 27.85 -4.70
CA GLN A 20 14.46 28.39 -3.48
C GLN A 20 14.83 27.34 -2.40
N LYS A 21 14.80 26.05 -2.74
CA LYS A 21 15.19 24.96 -1.82
C LYS A 21 16.45 24.26 -2.30
N GLN A 22 17.31 23.88 -1.36
CA GLN A 22 18.54 23.16 -1.64
C GLN A 22 18.21 21.75 -2.19
N ARG A 23 18.71 21.45 -3.39
CA ARG A 23 18.66 20.10 -3.95
C ARG A 23 19.95 19.36 -3.60
N TYR A 24 19.82 18.06 -3.39
CA TYR A 24 20.87 17.14 -2.99
C TYR A 24 20.95 15.98 -3.99
N LEU A 25 22.15 15.42 -4.17
CA LEU A 25 22.44 14.25 -4.98
C LEU A 25 23.07 13.19 -4.09
N CYS A 26 22.54 11.97 -4.13
CA CYS A 26 23.17 10.81 -3.52
C CYS A 26 24.28 10.26 -4.44
N LYS A 27 25.50 10.10 -3.94
CA LYS A 27 26.62 9.57 -4.72
C LYS A 27 26.49 8.07 -5.02
N LYS A 28 25.91 7.28 -4.09
CA LYS A 28 25.72 5.83 -4.29
C LYS A 28 24.67 5.50 -5.36
N CYS A 29 23.47 6.06 -5.26
CA CYS A 29 22.35 5.70 -6.14
C CYS A 29 22.04 6.74 -7.23
N LYS A 30 22.81 7.84 -7.29
CA LYS A 30 22.61 8.98 -8.21
C LYS A 30 21.22 9.63 -8.14
N TYR A 31 20.47 9.39 -7.06
CA TYR A 31 19.14 9.96 -6.86
C TYR A 31 19.24 11.42 -6.41
N CYS A 32 18.51 12.30 -7.09
CA CYS A 32 18.42 13.72 -6.75
C CYS A 32 17.15 14.00 -5.93
N PHE A 33 17.28 14.65 -4.78
CA PHE A 33 16.17 14.94 -3.86
C PHE A 33 16.31 16.31 -3.19
N THR A 34 15.22 16.89 -2.71
CA THR A 34 15.18 18.28 -2.16
C THR A 34 14.65 18.32 -0.72
N VAL A 35 14.58 17.16 -0.05
CA VAL A 35 13.45 16.72 0.80
C VAL A 35 12.79 17.77 1.70
N GLU A 36 11.56 18.13 1.32
CA GLU A 36 10.41 18.23 2.21
C GLU A 36 9.32 17.34 1.59
N HIS A 37 8.88 16.30 2.29
CA HIS A 37 7.70 15.56 1.87
C HIS A 37 6.46 16.37 2.28
N ILE A 38 6.00 17.26 1.40
CA ILE A 38 4.74 18.01 1.59
C ILE A 38 3.57 17.07 1.25
N GLY A 39 3.38 16.03 2.06
CA GLY A 39 2.25 15.12 1.99
C GLY A 39 1.64 14.96 3.38
N LYS A 40 0.33 14.71 3.45
CA LYS A 40 -0.31 14.32 4.70
C LYS A 40 0.31 13.00 5.18
N SER A 41 0.53 12.90 6.50
CA SER A 41 1.13 11.72 7.12
C SER A 41 0.25 10.49 6.92
N ASP A 42 0.83 9.30 7.02
CA ASP A 42 0.07 8.07 6.77
C ASP A 42 -1.04 7.83 7.79
N ASN A 43 -0.93 8.41 9.00
CA ASN A 43 -1.99 8.38 10.01
C ASN A 43 -3.28 9.05 9.47
N TYR A 44 -3.17 10.23 8.85
CA TYR A 44 -4.33 10.91 8.23
C TYR A 44 -5.00 10.08 7.14
N LYS A 45 -4.22 9.26 6.41
CA LYS A 45 -4.76 8.39 5.35
C LYS A 45 -5.48 7.18 5.96
N ARG A 46 -4.99 6.64 7.08
CA ARG A 46 -5.67 5.58 7.83
C ARG A 46 -6.97 6.07 8.44
N ASP A 47 -6.98 7.26 9.03
CA ASP A 47 -8.20 7.86 9.59
C ASP A 47 -9.26 8.05 8.49
N ALA A 48 -8.83 8.52 7.30
CA ALA A 48 -9.72 8.63 6.14
C ALA A 48 -10.28 7.27 5.68
N LEU A 49 -9.50 6.20 5.80
CA LEU A 49 -9.93 4.84 5.46
C LEU A 49 -10.95 4.32 6.47
N ILE A 50 -10.71 4.51 7.77
CA ILE A 50 -11.64 4.11 8.83
C ILE A 50 -12.98 4.81 8.63
N LEU A 51 -12.98 6.13 8.46
CA LEU A 51 -14.20 6.91 8.23
C LEU A 51 -14.98 6.45 6.98
N TYR A 52 -14.28 6.01 5.94
CA TYR A 52 -14.91 5.44 4.74
C TYR A 52 -15.57 4.08 5.03
N LEU A 53 -14.94 3.23 5.85
CA LEU A 53 -15.50 1.94 6.27
C LEU A 53 -16.73 2.12 7.18
N GLU A 54 -16.76 3.18 8.00
CA GLU A 54 -17.95 3.60 8.78
C GLU A 54 -19.10 4.12 7.90
N GLY A 55 -18.92 4.21 6.57
CA GLY A 55 -19.96 4.61 5.63
C GLY A 55 -20.04 6.12 5.35
N LEU A 56 -19.05 6.91 5.80
CA LEU A 56 -19.03 8.34 5.47
C LEU A 56 -18.65 8.57 4.00
N GLY A 57 -19.40 9.45 3.32
CA GLY A 57 -19.09 9.85 1.96
C GLY A 57 -17.81 10.68 1.85
N PHE A 58 -17.11 10.60 0.70
CA PHE A 58 -15.82 11.28 0.48
C PHE A 58 -15.84 12.80 0.75
N ARG A 59 -16.97 13.45 0.47
CA ARG A 59 -17.16 14.90 0.74
C ARG A 59 -17.21 15.19 2.24
N SER A 60 -17.89 14.37 3.03
CA SER A 60 -17.98 14.50 4.48
C SER A 60 -16.62 14.29 5.14
N ILE A 61 -15.90 13.25 4.71
CA ILE A 61 -14.53 12.97 5.17
C ILE A 61 -13.59 14.13 4.84
N GLY A 62 -13.68 14.68 3.63
CA GLY A 62 -12.88 15.84 3.23
C GLY A 62 -13.13 17.07 4.11
N ARG A 63 -14.38 17.34 4.49
CA ARG A 63 -14.73 18.41 5.45
C ARG A 63 -14.15 18.13 6.84
N PHE A 64 -14.23 16.89 7.32
CA PHE A 64 -13.73 16.49 8.63
C PHE A 64 -12.21 16.60 8.74
N LEU A 65 -11.47 16.07 7.77
CA LEU A 65 -10.00 16.07 7.76
C LEU A 65 -9.38 17.34 7.17
N LYS A 66 -10.21 18.29 6.69
CA LYS A 66 -9.79 19.50 5.97
C LYS A 66 -8.89 19.19 4.76
N VAL A 67 -9.30 18.21 3.97
CA VAL A 67 -8.60 17.72 2.77
C VAL A 67 -9.58 17.68 1.60
N SER A 68 -9.09 17.83 0.36
CA SER A 68 -9.97 17.72 -0.81
C SER A 68 -10.54 16.29 -0.91
N HIS A 69 -11.83 16.19 -1.22
CA HIS A 69 -12.48 14.89 -1.42
C HIS A 69 -11.80 14.04 -2.51
N VAL A 70 -11.13 14.68 -3.48
CA VAL A 70 -10.32 14.04 -4.53
C VAL A 70 -9.08 13.35 -3.93
N ALA A 71 -8.40 13.98 -2.97
CA ALA A 71 -7.27 13.36 -2.30
C ALA A 71 -7.71 12.14 -1.47
N VAL A 72 -8.84 12.23 -0.77
CA VAL A 72 -9.44 11.10 -0.04
C VAL A 72 -9.77 9.95 -0.99
N PHE A 73 -10.42 10.22 -2.11
CA PHE A 73 -10.71 9.23 -3.15
C PHE A 73 -9.43 8.55 -3.66
N ASN A 74 -8.39 9.33 -3.97
CA ASN A 74 -7.12 8.79 -4.45
C ASN A 74 -6.42 7.91 -3.40
N TRP A 75 -6.54 8.24 -2.11
CA TRP A 75 -6.00 7.40 -1.03
C TRP A 75 -6.74 6.06 -0.95
N ILE A 76 -8.07 6.09 -0.97
CA ILE A 76 -8.90 4.88 -0.89
C ILE A 76 -8.67 3.98 -2.11
N LYS A 77 -8.58 4.56 -3.31
CA LYS A 77 -8.21 3.83 -4.54
C LYS A 77 -6.84 3.18 -4.43
N LYS A 78 -5.87 3.86 -3.81
CA LYS A 78 -4.52 3.31 -3.59
C LYS A 78 -4.56 2.13 -2.62
N PHE A 79 -5.32 2.21 -1.52
CA PHE A 79 -5.52 1.10 -0.59
C PHE A 79 -6.19 -0.09 -1.28
N GLY A 80 -7.23 0.15 -2.09
CA GLY A 80 -7.87 -0.92 -2.87
C GLY A 80 -6.91 -1.63 -3.83
N LYS A 81 -6.03 -0.90 -4.51
CA LYS A 81 -5.00 -1.50 -5.38
C LYS A 81 -3.99 -2.34 -4.60
N GLN A 82 -3.63 -1.92 -3.38
CA GLN A 82 -2.75 -2.69 -2.50
C GLN A 82 -3.40 -3.99 -2.06
N LEU A 83 -4.70 -3.96 -1.74
CA LEU A 83 -5.47 -5.15 -1.35
C LEU A 83 -5.54 -6.18 -2.49
N TYR A 84 -5.89 -5.77 -3.72
CA TYR A 84 -5.93 -6.66 -4.89
C TYR A 84 -4.60 -7.40 -5.12
N CYS A 85 -3.48 -6.70 -4.96
CA CYS A 85 -2.15 -7.29 -5.13
C CYS A 85 -1.86 -8.37 -4.07
N ALA A 86 -2.26 -8.13 -2.82
CA ALA A 86 -2.07 -9.07 -1.72
C ALA A 86 -3.04 -10.26 -1.79
N THR A 87 -4.29 -10.02 -2.18
CA THR A 87 -5.30 -11.09 -2.27
C THR A 87 -5.05 -12.03 -3.45
N ALA A 88 -4.39 -11.58 -4.53
CA ALA A 88 -4.00 -12.45 -5.64
C ALA A 88 -3.01 -13.54 -5.20
N GLU A 89 -2.14 -13.24 -4.22
CA GLU A 89 -1.21 -14.21 -3.63
C GLU A 89 -1.94 -15.18 -2.67
N ILE A 90 -2.94 -14.68 -1.94
CA ILE A 90 -3.72 -15.48 -0.97
C ILE A 90 -4.75 -16.38 -1.66
N ALA A 91 -5.37 -15.94 -2.76
CA ALA A 91 -6.35 -16.73 -3.50
C ALA A 91 -5.74 -18.03 -4.04
N LEU A 92 -4.49 -17.97 -4.52
CA LEU A 92 -3.74 -19.16 -4.92
C LEU A 92 -3.51 -20.10 -3.71
N PHE A 93 -3.22 -19.58 -2.52
CA PHE A 93 -3.01 -20.41 -1.34
C PHE A 93 -4.32 -21.07 -0.83
N ILE A 94 -5.44 -20.34 -0.86
CA ILE A 94 -6.75 -20.88 -0.43
C ILE A 94 -7.26 -21.93 -1.43
N GLU A 95 -7.12 -21.72 -2.74
CA GLU A 95 -7.50 -22.72 -3.75
C GLU A 95 -6.68 -24.02 -3.59
N TRP A 96 -5.37 -23.92 -3.37
CA TRP A 96 -4.53 -25.10 -3.11
C TRP A 96 -4.90 -25.81 -1.81
N HIS A 97 -5.26 -25.10 -0.75
CA HIS A 97 -5.63 -25.74 0.53
C HIS A 97 -7.01 -26.42 0.47
N ILE A 98 -7.98 -25.84 -0.24
CA ILE A 98 -9.29 -26.46 -0.48
C ILE A 98 -9.14 -27.70 -1.38
N VAL A 99 -8.34 -27.64 -2.45
CA VAL A 99 -8.07 -28.79 -3.34
C VAL A 99 -7.31 -29.91 -2.61
N CYS A 100 -6.38 -29.58 -1.70
CA CYS A 100 -5.66 -30.57 -0.91
C CYS A 100 -6.57 -31.23 0.15
N CYS A 101 -7.54 -30.49 0.72
CA CYS A 101 -8.47 -31.02 1.72
C CYS A 101 -9.61 -31.85 1.11
N LEU A 102 -10.09 -31.52 -0.10
CA LEU A 102 -11.12 -32.29 -0.79
C LEU A 102 -10.62 -33.62 -1.40
N ARG A 103 -9.29 -33.82 -1.57
CA ARG A 103 -8.71 -35.03 -2.17
C ARG A 103 -8.43 -36.18 -1.18
N THR A 104 -9.05 -36.19 0.00
CA THR A 104 -9.05 -37.35 0.92
C THR A 104 -10.44 -37.95 1.14
N ARG A 105 -11.49 -37.39 0.53
CA ARG A 105 -12.88 -37.87 0.67
C ARG A 105 -13.38 -38.80 -0.46
N ASP A 106 -12.54 -39.17 -1.42
CA ASP A 106 -12.92 -40.07 -2.52
C ASP A 106 -12.51 -41.54 -2.31
N LEU A 107 -11.80 -41.89 -1.23
CA LEU A 107 -11.45 -43.30 -0.94
C LEU A 107 -12.48 -44.05 -0.09
N LEU A 108 -13.45 -43.36 0.51
CA LEU A 108 -14.50 -43.99 1.33
C LEU A 108 -15.74 -44.43 0.52
N PHE A 109 -15.89 -43.94 -0.71
CA PHE A 109 -16.99 -44.35 -1.61
C PHE A 109 -16.67 -45.61 -2.44
N ALA A 110 -15.41 -46.05 -2.48
CA ALA A 110 -15.02 -47.28 -3.18
C ALA A 110 -15.25 -48.57 -2.37
N TYR A 111 -15.47 -48.48 -1.05
CA TYR A 111 -15.62 -49.66 -0.17
C TYR A 111 -17.08 -50.08 0.08
N ILE A 112 -18.08 -49.28 -0.33
CA ILE A 112 -19.50 -49.55 -0.06
C ILE A 112 -20.25 -50.17 -1.26
N THR A 113 -19.62 -50.27 -2.43
CA THR A 113 -20.23 -50.87 -3.64
C THR A 113 -19.77 -52.30 -3.95
N VAL A 114 -18.99 -52.93 -3.08
CA VAL A 114 -18.55 -54.34 -3.20
C VAL A 114 -18.88 -55.12 -1.92
N SER A 115 -20.13 -55.07 -1.47
CA SER A 115 -20.68 -55.97 -0.44
C SER A 115 -22.13 -56.30 -0.76
#